data_AF-V9LHS2-F1
#
_entry.id   AF-V9LHS2-F1
#
_cell.length_a   1.000
_cell.length_b   1.000
_cell.length_c   1.000
_cell.angle_alpha   90.00
_cell.angle_beta   90.00
_cell.angle_gamma   90.00
#
_symmetry.space_group_name_H-M   'P 1'
#
loop_
_entity.id
_entity.type
_entity.pdbx_description
1 polymer ?
#
loop_
_entity_poly.entity_id
_entity_poly.type
_entity_poly.pdbx_seq_one_letter_code
_entity_poly.pdbx_strand_id
1 'polypeptide(L)'
;MGKIFQVIVLGFKGEKFAIDVAKEEKHFNEMTVLEFKKKLILKLPGHSGDTDELRLLFAKTQLEDADKFSDHQIKDMSQIMMVLRLPGGGGMS
;
A
#
# COMPACT_ATOMS: atom_id res chain seq x y z
N MET A 1 8.15 -23.34 10.52
CA MET A 1 7.28 -22.45 9.71
C MET A 1 8.16 -21.33 9.17
N GLY A 2 8.12 -21.08 7.85
CA GLY A 2 8.91 -20.01 7.23
C GLY A 2 8.38 -18.62 7.56
N LYS A 3 9.27 -17.63 7.63
CA LYS A 3 8.91 -16.21 7.81
C LYS A 3 8.02 -15.75 6.66
N ILE A 4 6.97 -14.98 6.97
CA ILE A 4 6.21 -14.21 5.98
C ILE A 4 6.56 -12.74 6.23
N PHE A 5 7.01 -12.07 5.17
CA PHE A 5 7.28 -10.64 5.20
C PHE A 5 5.97 -9.87 5.10
N GLN A 6 5.81 -8.90 5.98
CA GLN A 6 4.58 -8.13 6.11
C GLN A 6 4.85 -6.63 5.99
N VAL A 7 3.83 -5.90 5.56
CA VAL A 7 3.81 -4.42 5.62
C VAL A 7 2.58 -4.00 6.40
N ILE A 8 2.75 -2.99 7.25
CA ILE A 8 1.66 -2.41 8.04
C ILE A 8 1.10 -1.22 7.28
N VAL A 9 -0.18 -1.25 6.95
CA VAL A 9 -0.89 -0.13 6.32
C VAL A 9 -1.70 0.60 7.37
N LEU A 10 -1.46 1.91 7.51
CA LEU A 10 -2.26 2.81 8.33
C LEU A 10 -3.41 3.34 7.48
N GLY A 11 -4.65 3.01 7.86
CA GLY A 11 -5.86 3.51 7.23
C GLY A 11 -6.24 4.92 7.70
N PHE A 12 -7.27 5.49 7.07
CA PHE A 12 -7.68 6.89 7.28
C PHE A 12 -8.48 7.11 8.58
N LYS A 13 -9.03 6.06 9.20
CA LYS A 13 -9.67 6.13 10.52
C LYS A 13 -8.71 5.72 11.64
N GLY A 14 -7.42 5.61 11.36
CA GLY A 14 -6.39 5.20 12.32
C GLY A 14 -6.25 3.69 12.53
N GLU A 15 -7.01 2.89 11.77
CA GLU A 15 -6.90 1.44 11.76
C GLU A 15 -5.57 0.97 11.15
N LYS A 16 -5.09 -0.20 11.56
CA LYS A 16 -3.85 -0.80 11.06
C LYS A 16 -4.12 -2.15 10.45
N PHE A 17 -3.62 -2.37 9.24
CA PHE A 17 -3.73 -3.63 8.53
C PHE A 17 -2.36 -4.27 8.33
N ALA A 18 -2.18 -5.50 8.78
CA ALA A 18 -1.00 -6.29 8.44
C ALA A 18 -1.24 -7.03 7.12
N ILE A 19 -0.47 -6.68 6.09
CA ILE A 19 -0.58 -7.26 4.76
C ILE A 19 0.57 -8.24 4.54
N ASP A 20 0.23 -9.48 4.20
CA ASP A 20 1.20 -10.51 3.84
C ASP A 20 1.71 -10.25 2.41
N VAL A 21 3.01 -10.01 2.28
CA VAL A 21 3.61 -9.61 1.01
C VAL A 21 4.21 -10.82 0.31
N ALA A 22 5.22 -11.44 0.93
CA ALA A 22 6.01 -12.53 0.33
C ALA A 22 6.61 -13.45 1.41
N LYS A 23 7.03 -14.66 1.02
CA LYS A 23 7.79 -15.59 1.88
C LYS A 23 9.30 -15.48 1.70
N GLU A 24 9.73 -14.92 0.57
CA GLU A 24 11.14 -14.74 0.20
C GLU A 24 11.47 -13.26 0.13
N GLU A 25 12.63 -12.88 0.65
CA GLU A 25 13.08 -11.49 0.68
C GLU A 25 13.28 -10.91 -0.71
N LYS A 26 13.77 -11.73 -1.67
CA LYS A 26 13.91 -11.29 -3.07
C LYS A 26 12.56 -10.86 -3.64
N HIS A 27 11.53 -11.68 -3.48
CA HIS A 27 10.19 -11.36 -3.96
C HIS A 27 9.57 -10.19 -3.19
N PHE A 28 9.88 -10.04 -1.90
CA PHE A 28 9.49 -8.87 -1.12
C PHE A 28 10.08 -7.59 -1.71
N ASN A 29 11.38 -7.58 -2.00
CA ASN A 29 12.09 -6.43 -2.54
C ASN A 29 11.65 -6.09 -3.97
N GLU A 30 11.32 -7.11 -4.78
CA GLU A 30 10.84 -6.96 -6.16
C GLU A 30 9.34 -6.61 -6.25
N MET A 31 8.58 -6.69 -5.16
CA MET A 31 7.17 -6.33 -5.09
C MET A 31 6.96 -4.90 -5.58
N THR A 32 6.13 -4.74 -6.61
CA THR A 32 5.72 -3.41 -7.08
C THR A 32 4.62 -2.84 -6.19
N VAL A 33 4.52 -1.52 -6.16
CA VAL A 33 3.45 -0.82 -5.43
C VAL A 33 2.08 -1.20 -5.99
N LEU A 34 1.94 -1.37 -7.31
CA LEU A 34 0.68 -1.81 -7.92
C LEU A 34 0.25 -3.21 -7.44
N GLU A 35 1.17 -4.18 -7.40
CA GLU A 35 0.88 -5.52 -6.89
C GLU A 35 0.50 -5.49 -5.41
N PHE A 36 1.17 -4.65 -4.63
CA PHE A 36 0.83 -4.43 -3.24
C PHE A 36 -0.55 -3.81 -3.05
N LYS A 37 -0.92 -2.79 -3.83
CA LYS A 37 -2.26 -2.18 -3.82
C LYS A 37 -3.35 -3.22 -4.11
N LYS A 38 -3.11 -4.12 -5.08
CA LYS A 38 -4.03 -5.24 -5.36
C LYS A 38 -4.20 -6.17 -4.16
N LYS A 39 -3.13 -6.50 -3.43
CA LYS A 39 -3.23 -7.29 -2.18
C LYS A 39 -3.98 -6.54 -1.08
N LEU A 40 -3.72 -5.23 -0.95
CA LEU A 40 -4.33 -4.39 0.05
C LEU A 40 -5.84 -4.28 -0.16
N ILE A 41 -6.31 -4.00 -1.38
CA ILE A 41 -7.73 -3.78 -1.64
C ILE A 41 -8.58 -5.02 -1.35
N LEU A 42 -8.02 -6.23 -1.54
CA LEU A 42 -8.67 -7.49 -1.17
C LEU A 42 -8.85 -7.64 0.36
N LYS A 43 -8.03 -6.96 1.17
CA LYS A 43 -8.17 -6.94 2.63
C LYS A 43 -9.02 -5.76 3.14
N LEU A 44 -9.27 -4.74 2.34
CA LEU A 44 -10.03 -3.55 2.76
C LEU A 44 -11.54 -3.77 2.56
N PRO A 45 -12.36 -3.74 3.63
CA PRO A 45 -13.80 -3.87 3.50
C PRO A 45 -14.41 -2.63 2.81
N GLY A 46 -15.32 -2.85 1.86
CA GLY A 46 -16.13 -1.78 1.26
C GLY A 46 -15.40 -0.85 0.28
N HIS A 47 -14.21 -1.20 -0.20
CA HIS A 47 -13.55 -0.46 -1.27
C HIS A 47 -14.04 -0.91 -2.65
N SER A 48 -14.02 0.02 -3.61
CA SER A 48 -14.49 -0.12 -5.00
C SER A 48 -13.78 -1.20 -5.81
N GLY A 49 -12.65 -1.73 -5.33
CA GLY A 49 -11.77 -2.62 -6.07
C GLY A 49 -10.81 -1.89 -7.01
N ASP A 50 -10.85 -0.56 -7.04
CA ASP A 50 -9.96 0.27 -7.87
C ASP A 50 -8.68 0.67 -7.12
N THR A 51 -7.52 0.28 -7.67
CA THR A 51 -6.20 0.63 -7.12
C THR A 51 -5.81 2.08 -7.36
N ASP A 52 -6.43 2.75 -8.33
CA ASP A 52 -6.12 4.14 -8.69
C ASP A 52 -6.67 5.12 -7.63
N GLU A 53 -7.67 4.69 -6.86
CA GLU A 53 -8.20 5.43 -5.71
C GLU A 53 -7.28 5.36 -4.49
N LEU A 54 -6.33 4.42 -4.45
CA LEU A 54 -5.40 4.24 -3.35
C LEU A 54 -4.14 5.09 -3.56
N ARG A 55 -3.95 6.10 -2.71
CA ARG A 55 -2.68 6.81 -2.58
C ARG A 55 -1.94 6.32 -1.34
N LEU A 56 -0.72 5.84 -1.56
CA LEU A 56 0.15 5.31 -0.52
C LEU A 56 1.35 6.23 -0.30
N LEU A 57 1.69 6.48 0.96
CA LEU A 57 2.83 7.29 1.39
C LEU A 57 3.78 6.46 2.26
N PHE A 58 5.07 6.54 1.97
CA PHE A 58 6.13 6.00 2.81
C PHE A 58 7.16 7.08 3.12
N ALA A 59 7.47 7.28 4.40
CA ALA A 59 8.45 8.29 4.85
C ALA A 59 8.26 9.71 4.22
N LYS A 60 7.00 10.11 3.96
CA LYS A 60 6.57 11.36 3.28
C LYS A 60 6.71 11.38 1.75
N THR A 61 7.15 10.29 1.14
CA THR A 61 7.19 10.11 -0.31
C THR A 61 5.93 9.40 -0.78
N GLN A 62 5.31 9.90 -1.84
CA GLN A 62 4.25 9.17 -2.54
C GLN A 62 4.88 8.03 -3.33
N LEU A 63 4.31 6.84 -3.17
CA LEU A 63 4.71 5.66 -3.92
C LEU A 63 4.01 5.63 -5.27
N GLU A 64 4.76 5.41 -6.34
CA GLU A 64 4.24 5.24 -7.70
C GLU A 64 4.09 3.75 -8.04
N ASP A 65 3.13 3.42 -8.90
CA ASP A 65 2.75 2.04 -9.19
C ASP A 65 3.88 1.14 -9.72
N ALA A 66 4.78 1.74 -10.49
CA ALA A 66 5.94 1.07 -11.07
C ALA A 66 7.11 0.89 -10.09
N ASP A 67 7.10 1.60 -8.96
CA ASP A 67 8.18 1.52 -7.98
C ASP A 67 8.17 0.16 -7.30
N LYS A 68 9.36 -0.33 -6.99
CA LYS A 68 9.56 -1.52 -6.15
C LYS A 68 9.75 -1.13 -4.70
N PHE A 69 9.50 -2.07 -3.80
CA PHE A 69 9.76 -1.87 -2.38
C PHE A 69 11.23 -1.55 -2.09
N SER A 70 12.15 -2.16 -2.85
CA SER A 70 13.59 -1.88 -2.75
C SER A 70 13.95 -0.42 -3.06
N ASP A 71 13.23 0.22 -3.98
CA ASP A 71 13.54 1.58 -4.45
C ASP A 71 13.33 2.61 -3.34
N HIS A 72 12.39 2.32 -2.43
CA HIS A 72 12.05 3.13 -1.27
C HIS A 72 12.62 2.59 0.05
N GLN A 73 13.44 1.53 0.00
CA GLN A 73 13.96 0.84 1.18
C GLN A 73 12.87 0.39 2.17
N ILE A 74 11.69 0.03 1.64
CA ILE A 74 10.62 -0.57 2.43
C ILE A 74 11.13 -1.93 2.92
N LYS A 75 11.02 -2.16 4.22
CA LYS A 75 11.43 -3.40 4.90
C LYS A 75 10.25 -4.10 5.54
N ASP A 76 10.47 -5.33 5.98
CA ASP A 76 9.53 -6.05 6.83
C ASP A 76 9.03 -5.18 8.00
N MET A 77 7.73 -5.20 8.23
CA MET A 77 7.02 -4.42 9.25
C MET A 77 7.08 -2.89 9.07
N SER A 78 7.54 -2.40 7.91
CA SER A 78 7.45 -0.97 7.59
C SER A 78 6.00 -0.48 7.60
N GLN A 79 5.82 0.78 7.96
CA GLN A 79 4.51 1.43 8.00
C GLN A 79 4.31 2.29 6.76
N ILE A 80 3.28 1.97 5.98
CA ILE A 80 2.82 2.75 4.82
C ILE A 80 1.50 3.42 5.21
N MET A 81 1.37 4.72 4.94
CA MET A 81 0.14 5.46 5.21
C MET A 81 -0.73 5.52 3.97
N MET A 82 -1.99 5.16 4.11
CA MET A 82 -3.01 5.34 3.09
C MET A 82 -3.66 6.72 3.27
N VAL A 83 -3.72 7.51 2.19
CA VAL A 83 -4.37 8.82 2.20
C VAL A 83 -5.49 8.86 1.19
N LEU A 84 -6.60 9.50 1.56
CA LEU A 84 -7.73 9.69 0.66
C LEU A 84 -7.39 10.77 -0.36
N ARG A 85 -7.72 10.51 -1.63
CA ARG A 85 -7.85 11.58 -2.62
C ARG A 85 -9.17 12.29 -2.34
N LEU A 86 -9.11 13.52 -1.85
CA LEU A 86 -10.32 14.35 -1.78
C LEU A 86 -10.80 14.57 -3.23
N PRO A 87 -12.03 14.18 -3.60
CA PRO A 87 -12.59 14.62 -4.86
C PRO A 87 -12.61 16.15 -4.81
N GLY A 88 -11.84 16.78 -5.72
CA GLY A 88 -11.88 18.23 -5.87
C GLY A 88 -13.34 18.60 -6.09
N GLY A 89 -13.86 19.52 -5.26
CA GLY A 89 -15.26 19.92 -5.28
C GLY A 89 -15.70 20.11 -6.72
N GLY A 90 -16.72 19.35 -7.12
CA GLY A 90 -17.23 19.36 -8.48
C GLY A 90 -17.40 20.81 -8.92
N GLY A 91 -16.76 21.16 -10.03
CA GLY A 91 -17.04 22.41 -10.71
C GLY A 91 -18.54 22.48 -10.90
N MET A 92 -19.19 23.36 -10.14
CA MET A 92 -20.48 23.90 -10.52
C MET A 92 -20.21 24.68 -11.81
N SER A 93 -20.57 24.08 -12.93
CA SER A 93 -20.79 24.75 -14.21
C SER A 93 -22.10 24.27 -14.77
#